data_AF-A0A4S8K230-F1
#
_entry.id   AF-A0A4S8K230-F1
#
_cell.length_a   1.000
_cell.length_b   1.000
_cell.length_c   1.000
_cell.angle_alpha   90.00
_cell.angle_beta   90.00
_cell.angle_gamma   90.00
#
_symmetry.space_group_name_H-M   'P 1'
#
loop_
_entity.id
_entity.type
_entity.pdbx_description
1 polymer ?
#
loop_
_entity_poly.entity_id
_entity_poly.type
_entity_poly.pdbx_seq_one_letter_code
_entity_poly.pdbx_strand_id
1 'polypeptide(L)' 'MLIANLARHRTTPRVYIGCMKSDQVLFQRDAKYHEPEFWKFGEEGNKYFRHATGQIYAISKDLALYISINA' A
#
# COMPACT_ATOMS: atom_id res chain seq x y z
N MET A 1 -6.53 -20.50 0.25
CA MET A 1 -5.06 -20.64 0.46
C MET A 1 -4.31 -19.59 -0.35
N LEU A 2 -3.25 -18.98 0.23
CA LEU A 2 -2.46 -17.90 -0.39
C LEU A 2 -1.91 -18.26 -1.78
N ILE A 3 -1.32 -19.45 -1.93
CA ILE A 3 -0.73 -19.92 -3.19
C ILE A 3 -1.77 -19.93 -4.33
N ALA A 4 -2.99 -20.41 -4.07
CA ALA A 4 -4.06 -20.43 -5.08
C ALA A 4 -4.46 -19.00 -5.53
N ASN A 5 -4.54 -18.06 -4.58
CA ASN A 5 -4.81 -16.67 -4.89
C ASN A 5 -3.68 -16.03 -5.72
N LEU A 6 -2.42 -16.30 -5.39
CA LEU A 6 -1.29 -15.78 -6.16
C LEU A 6 -1.24 -16.41 -7.56
N ALA A 7 -1.49 -17.71 -7.68
CA ALA A 7 -1.54 -18.41 -8.96
C ALA A 7 -2.61 -17.81 -9.90
N ARG A 8 -3.77 -17.42 -9.36
CA ARG A 8 -4.85 -16.77 -10.14
C ARG A 8 -4.43 -15.43 -10.75
N HIS A 9 -3.57 -14.68 -10.08
CA HIS A 9 -3.13 -13.35 -10.55
C HIS A 9 -1.76 -13.37 -11.23
N ARG A 10 -1.19 -14.56 -11.49
CA ARG A 10 0.17 -14.71 -12.03
C ARG A 10 0.37 -14.04 -13.39
N THR A 11 -0.67 -14.01 -14.22
CA THR A 11 -0.64 -13.43 -15.57
C THR A 11 -1.27 -12.04 -15.64
N THR A 12 -1.82 -11.54 -14.53
CA THR A 12 -2.40 -10.20 -14.48
C THR A 12 -1.26 -9.19 -14.33
N PRO A 13 -1.12 -8.23 -15.26
CA PRO A 13 -0.11 -7.18 -15.14
C PRO A 13 -0.49 -6.17 -14.06
N ARG A 14 0.51 -5.48 -13.51
CA ARG A 14 0.39 -4.36 -12.56
C ARG A 14 -0.45 -4.66 -11.32
N VAL A 15 -0.27 -5.85 -10.76
CA VAL A 15 -1.02 -6.33 -9.61
C VAL A 15 -0.34 -5.86 -8.33
N TYR A 16 -1.15 -5.32 -7.42
CA TYR A 16 -0.79 -5.05 -6.03
C TYR A 16 -1.82 -5.74 -5.12
N ILE A 17 -1.38 -6.63 -4.25
CA ILE A 17 -2.21 -7.45 -3.36
C ILE A 17 -1.76 -7.30 -1.92
N GLY A 18 -2.72 -7.21 -1.02
CA GLY A 18 -2.53 -7.21 0.43
C GLY A 18 -3.85 -6.92 1.13
N CYS A 19 -3.81 -6.68 2.43
CA CYS A 19 -4.97 -6.14 3.14
C CYS A 19 -5.07 -4.64 2.80
N MET A 20 -5.80 -4.31 1.74
CA MET A 20 -5.86 -2.93 1.25
C MET A 20 -6.66 -2.03 2.18
N LYS A 21 -6.10 -0.87 2.54
CA LYS A 21 -6.72 0.18 3.34
C LYS A 21 -6.67 1.53 2.64
N SER A 22 -7.63 2.37 2.99
CA SER A 22 -7.74 3.79 2.58
C SER A 22 -8.29 4.60 3.75
N ASP A 23 -7.75 4.32 4.94
CA ASP A 23 -8.19 4.95 6.18
C ASP A 23 -7.55 6.35 6.34
N GLN A 24 -7.94 7.08 7.38
CA GLN A 24 -7.39 8.41 7.67
C GLN A 24 -5.89 8.35 7.99
N VAL A 25 -5.17 9.38 7.56
CA VAL A 25 -3.76 9.58 7.91
C VAL A 25 -3.65 9.91 9.39
N LEU A 26 -2.72 9.26 10.08
CA LEU A 26 -2.54 9.41 11.52
C LEU A 26 -1.67 10.64 11.83
N PHE A 27 -2.27 11.82 11.76
CA PHE A 27 -1.55 13.10 11.94
C PHE A 27 -1.39 13.54 13.41
N GLN A 28 -2.09 12.90 14.35
CA GLN A 28 -1.99 13.25 15.77
C GLN A 28 -0.66 12.77 16.36
N ARG A 29 0.11 13.68 16.98
CA ARG A 29 1.46 13.38 17.52
C ARG A 29 1.49 12.27 18.55
N ASP A 30 0.43 12.15 19.36
CA ASP A 30 0.36 11.14 20.43
C ASP A 30 -0.21 9.79 19.95
N ALA A 31 -0.55 9.66 18.66
CA ALA A 31 -0.98 8.40 18.09
C ALA A 31 0.21 7.44 17.94
N LYS A 32 -0.02 6.15 18.24
CA LYS A 32 0.99 5.08 18.17
C LYS A 32 1.77 5.03 16.84
N TYR A 33 1.11 5.34 15.73
CA TYR A 33 1.68 5.32 14.40
C TYR A 33 1.57 6.70 13.74
N HIS A 34 1.86 7.75 14.51
CA HIS A 34 1.88 9.11 14.00
C HIS A 34 2.77 9.21 12.75
N GLU A 35 2.25 9.78 11.67
CA GLU A 35 2.99 10.09 10.45
C GLU A 35 3.62 11.49 10.56
N PRO A 36 4.95 11.61 10.75
CA PRO A 36 5.59 12.91 10.90
C PRO A 36 5.44 13.79 9.65
N GLU A 37 5.34 13.14 8.49
CA GLU A 37 5.18 13.79 7.19
C GLU A 37 3.75 13.70 6.67
N PHE A 38 2.74 13.70 7.58
CA PHE A 38 1.32 13.59 7.20
C PHE A 38 0.88 14.63 6.16
N TRP A 39 1.52 15.81 6.15
CA TRP A 39 1.28 16.90 5.21
C TRP A 39 1.53 16.50 3.74
N LYS A 40 2.33 15.45 3.48
CA LYS A 40 2.52 14.90 2.12
C LYS A 40 1.27 14.23 1.57
N PHE A 41 0.35 13.84 2.45
CA PHE A 41 -0.95 13.27 2.09
C PHE A 41 -2.05 14.35 2.03
N GLY A 42 -1.67 15.64 2.15
CA GLY A 42 -2.53 16.82 2.07
C GLY A 42 -2.92 17.36 3.45
N GLU A 43 -4.19 17.73 3.62
CA GLU A 43 -4.69 18.41 4.82
C GLU A 43 -5.18 17.45 5.91
N GLU A 44 -5.49 18.01 7.08
CA GLU A 44 -6.06 17.27 8.20
C GLU A 44 -7.37 16.57 7.78
N GLY A 45 -7.49 15.28 8.14
CA GLY A 45 -8.64 14.46 7.74
C GLY A 45 -8.50 13.75 6.38
N ASN A 46 -7.42 14.00 5.64
CA ASN A 46 -7.12 13.22 4.44
C ASN A 46 -6.85 11.75 4.74
N LYS A 47 -7.09 10.93 3.72
CA LYS A 47 -6.90 9.48 3.75
C LYS A 47 -5.63 9.10 3.03
N TYR A 48 -5.01 8.02 3.47
CA TYR A 48 -3.92 7.43 2.70
C TYR A 48 -4.43 7.03 1.31
N PHE A 49 -3.54 7.14 0.31
CA PHE A 49 -3.74 6.40 -0.93
C PHE A 49 -3.96 4.92 -0.62
N ARG A 50 -4.75 4.23 -1.45
CA ARG A 50 -5.03 2.82 -1.25
C ARG A 50 -3.73 2.03 -1.21
N HIS A 51 -3.44 1.44 -0.06
CA HIS A 51 -2.19 0.72 0.18
C HIS A 51 -2.44 -0.58 0.95
N ALA A 52 -1.56 -1.54 0.79
CA ALA A 52 -1.56 -2.77 1.57
C ALA A 52 -1.04 -2.48 2.98
N THR A 53 -1.87 -2.76 3.98
CA THR A 53 -1.48 -2.79 5.38
C THR A 53 -1.17 -4.23 5.82
N GLY A 54 -0.45 -4.38 6.93
CA GLY A 54 -0.12 -5.67 7.53
C GLY A 54 1.25 -6.21 7.13
N GLN A 55 1.52 -7.46 7.51
CA GLN A 55 2.86 -8.05 7.45
C GLN A 55 3.27 -8.54 6.05
N ILE A 56 2.30 -8.79 5.16
CA ILE A 56 2.57 -9.41 3.85
C ILE A 56 1.76 -8.69 2.78
N TYR A 57 2.45 -8.28 1.73
CA TYR A 57 1.88 -7.84 0.46
C TYR A 57 2.61 -8.56 -0.68
N ALA A 58 2.00 -8.56 -1.86
CA ALA A 58 2.60 -9.08 -3.08
C ALA A 58 2.38 -8.09 -4.23
N ILE A 59 3.38 -7.99 -5.12
CA ILE A 59 3.29 -7.20 -6.35
C ILE A 59 3.72 -8.06 -7.54
N SER A 60 3.17 -7.80 -8.72
CA SER A 60 3.59 -8.47 -9.95
C SER A 60 4.99 -8.02 -10.39
N LYS A 61 5.67 -8.85 -11.18
CA LYS A 61 7.02 -8.57 -11.68
C LYS A 61 7.12 -7.25 -12.43
N ASP A 62 6.13 -6.94 -13.26
CA ASP A 62 6.09 -5.71 -14.05
C ASP A 62 5.86 -4.47 -13.17
N LEU A 63 5.03 -4.57 -12.12
CA LEU A 63 4.88 -3.50 -11.14
C LEU A 63 6.18 -3.27 -10.37
N ALA A 64 6.84 -4.34 -9.93
CA ALA A 64 8.12 -4.26 -9.24
C ALA A 64 9.20 -3.58 -10.12
N LEU A 65 9.26 -3.96 -11.40
CA LEU A 65 10.19 -3.35 -12.35
C LEU A 65 9.90 -1.86 -12.56
N TYR A 66 8.63 -1.48 -12.70
CA TYR A 66 8.23 -0.08 -12.83
C TYR A 66 8.66 0.75 -11.61
N ILE A 67 8.39 0.25 -10.39
CA ILE A 67 8.82 0.92 -9.15
C ILE A 67 10.34 1.07 -9.13
N SER A 68 11.09 0.02 -9.44
CA SER A 68 12.56 0.06 -9.43
C SER A 68 13.17 1.09 -10.41
N ILE A 69 12.46 1.44 -11.47
CA ILE A 69 12.93 2.42 -12.47
C ILE A 69 12.60 3.87 -12.04
N ASN A 70 11.56 4.06 -11.22
CA ASN A 70 10.99 5.39 -10.92
C ASN A 70 11.03 5.78 -9.43
N ALA A 71 11.60 4.95 -8.56
CA ALA A 71 11.81 5.23 -7.14
C ALA A 71 13.09 6.05 -6.93
#